data_AF-A0A2V9Z915-F1
#
_entry.id   AF-A0A2V9Z915-F1
#
_cell.length_a   1.000
_cell.length_b   1.000
_cell.length_c   1.000
_cell.angle_alpha   90.00
_cell.angle_beta   90.00
_cell.angle_gamma   90.00
#
_symmetry.space_group_name_H-M   'P 1'
#
loop_
_entity.id
_entity.type
_entity.pdbx_description
1 polymer ?
#
loop_
_entity_poly.entity_id
_entity_poly.type
_entity_poly.pdbx_seq_one_letter_code
_entity_poly.pdbx_strand_id
1 'polypeptide(L)'
;FVSKRSRNVELAESAVRQSKSFTDQEALNQRLIDLVAKDQSALFDSLEGKTIHRFDGAIAMLHLRGDTIKLFPMTVKQQILNALYAEFNHPGAVVPGVVGVVFVLLAIFAFNLLPTRFAALVLILGAFVLFGLEIKFATHGALGLGGVVIMVIGALLLVDGPIPEMRVKLATALAVSIPFALITTFLMTVALRARRNKVQTGVQGLLGQIALVSMPLAPEGKVELMGETWNAVSSSPVGVGARVRVHAVNGLQLEVEPESQIPVVKLT
;
A
#
# COMPACT_ATOMS: atom_id res chain seq x y z
N PHE A 1 -24.60 3.81 4.89
CA PHE A 1 -24.95 2.37 4.96
C PHE A 1 -25.85 2.07 6.16
N VAL A 2 -25.50 2.53 7.35
CA VAL A 2 -26.17 2.24 8.63
C VAL A 2 -27.54 2.93 8.76
N SER A 3 -27.62 4.23 8.45
CA SER A 3 -28.87 5.01 8.52
C SER A 3 -29.98 4.49 7.60
N LYS A 4 -29.63 4.12 6.36
CA LYS A 4 -30.57 3.54 5.37
C LYS A 4 -31.17 2.20 5.80
N ARG A 5 -30.60 1.54 6.82
CA ARG A 5 -31.04 0.24 7.34
C ARG A 5 -31.58 0.32 8.75
N SER A 6 -31.84 1.53 9.26
CA SER A 6 -32.36 1.78 10.61
C SER A 6 -31.52 1.14 11.72
N ARG A 7 -30.19 1.10 11.52
CA ARG A 7 -29.19 0.57 12.46
C ARG A 7 -28.62 1.68 13.35
N ASN A 8 -28.03 1.30 14.49
CA ASN A 8 -27.39 2.26 15.39
C ASN A 8 -26.14 2.89 14.74
N VAL A 9 -26.24 4.16 14.37
CA VAL A 9 -25.20 4.91 13.64
C VAL A 9 -24.01 5.25 14.53
N GLU A 10 -24.26 5.69 15.75
CA GLU A 10 -23.21 6.11 16.70
C GLU A 10 -22.28 4.95 17.06
N LEU A 11 -22.85 3.77 17.28
CA LEU A 11 -22.05 2.58 17.58
C LEU A 11 -21.26 2.09 16.37
N ALA A 12 -21.84 2.13 15.18
CA ALA A 12 -21.10 1.81 13.97
C ALA A 12 -19.95 2.80 13.70
N GLU A 13 -20.13 4.08 14.05
CA GLU A 13 -19.04 5.06 13.98
C GLU A 13 -17.95 4.77 15.02
N SER A 14 -18.33 4.35 16.24
CA SER A 14 -17.35 3.98 17.27
C SER A 14 -16.49 2.77 16.86
N ALA A 15 -17.03 1.83 16.07
CA ALA A 15 -16.27 0.72 15.53
C ALA A 15 -15.12 1.19 14.61
N VAL A 16 -15.30 2.32 13.91
CA VAL A 16 -14.28 2.90 13.04
C VAL A 16 -13.34 3.81 13.82
N ARG A 17 -13.87 4.75 14.61
CA ARG A 17 -13.05 5.75 15.32
C ARG A 17 -12.27 5.19 16.49
N GLN A 18 -12.82 4.19 17.17
CA GLN A 18 -12.28 3.65 18.42
C GLN A 18 -11.88 2.17 18.28
N SER A 19 -12.00 1.59 17.08
CA SER A 19 -11.76 0.16 16.83
C SER A 19 -12.53 -0.77 17.78
N LYS A 20 -13.73 -0.33 18.20
CA LYS A 20 -14.57 -1.09 19.13
C LYS A 20 -15.14 -2.32 18.42
N SER A 21 -15.00 -3.48 19.04
CA SER A 21 -15.57 -4.75 18.59
C SER A 21 -16.75 -5.13 19.48
N PHE A 22 -17.74 -5.80 18.90
CA PHE A 22 -18.97 -6.19 19.59
C PHE A 22 -19.16 -7.70 19.47
N THR A 23 -19.59 -8.34 20.55
CA THR A 23 -20.06 -9.74 20.50
C THR A 23 -21.37 -9.84 19.72
N ASP A 24 -21.74 -11.06 19.31
CA ASP A 24 -23.00 -11.33 18.61
C ASP A 24 -24.23 -10.85 19.41
N GLN A 25 -24.26 -11.08 20.72
CA GLN A 25 -25.33 -10.64 21.61
C GLN A 25 -25.36 -9.12 21.79
N GLU A 26 -24.20 -8.48 21.96
CA GLU A 26 -24.09 -7.02 22.02
C GLU A 26 -24.59 -6.37 20.73
N ALA A 27 -24.19 -6.93 19.59
CA ALA A 27 -24.60 -6.46 18.28
C ALA A 27 -26.12 -6.60 18.07
N LEU A 28 -26.73 -7.68 18.57
CA LEU A 28 -28.19 -7.87 18.49
C LEU A 28 -28.93 -6.85 19.38
N ASN A 29 -28.53 -6.75 20.65
CA ASN A 29 -29.16 -5.85 21.62
C ASN A 29 -29.05 -4.38 21.21
N GLN A 30 -27.94 -4.01 20.59
CA GLN A 30 -27.66 -2.65 20.13
C GLN A 30 -28.15 -2.37 18.71
N ARG A 31 -28.91 -3.30 18.10
CA ARG A 31 -29.47 -3.19 16.74
C ARG A 31 -28.40 -2.93 15.67
N LEU A 32 -27.25 -3.58 15.78
CA LEU A 32 -26.22 -3.64 14.73
C LEU A 32 -26.49 -4.80 13.75
N ILE A 33 -27.13 -5.87 14.21
CA ILE A 33 -27.59 -7.04 13.42
C ILE A 33 -29.08 -7.33 13.71
N ASP A 34 -29.74 -8.15 12.88
CA ASP A 34 -31.17 -8.51 13.04
C ASP A 34 -31.41 -9.75 13.89
N LEU A 35 -30.48 -10.70 13.85
CA LEU A 35 -30.65 -12.01 14.45
C LEU A 35 -29.30 -12.69 14.66
N VAL A 36 -29.28 -13.63 15.58
CA VAL A 36 -28.18 -14.59 15.78
C VAL A 36 -28.76 -15.99 15.61
N ALA A 37 -28.14 -16.80 14.77
CA ALA A 37 -28.55 -18.18 14.50
C ALA A 37 -27.39 -19.12 14.77
N LYS A 38 -27.69 -20.30 15.34
CA LYS A 38 -26.68 -21.31 15.71
C LYS A 38 -26.11 -22.05 14.50
N ASP A 39 -26.93 -22.22 13.47
CA ASP A 39 -26.58 -22.90 12.24
C ASP A 39 -27.39 -22.33 11.06
N GLN A 40 -27.08 -22.81 9.87
CA GLN A 40 -27.72 -22.37 8.63
C GLN A 40 -29.21 -22.74 8.55
N SER A 41 -29.63 -23.87 9.13
CA SER A 41 -31.05 -24.26 9.11
C SER A 41 -31.87 -23.32 9.99
N ALA A 42 -31.40 -23.08 11.22
CA ALA A 42 -32.01 -22.15 12.16
C ALA A 42 -32.05 -20.72 11.61
N LEU A 43 -31.05 -20.32 10.83
CA LEU A 43 -31.03 -19.03 10.12
C LEU A 43 -32.17 -18.93 9.11
N PHE A 44 -32.35 -19.95 8.26
CA PHE A 44 -33.40 -19.96 7.24
C PHE A 44 -34.80 -20.02 7.86
N ASP A 45 -34.99 -20.85 8.89
CA ASP A 45 -36.25 -20.91 9.63
C ASP A 45 -36.60 -19.56 10.29
N SER A 46 -35.59 -18.86 10.82
CA SER A 46 -35.77 -17.54 11.47
C SER A 46 -36.00 -16.39 10.49
N LEU A 47 -35.72 -16.60 9.20
CA LEU A 47 -35.84 -15.61 8.12
C LEU A 47 -37.07 -15.88 7.23
N GLU A 48 -37.66 -17.06 7.28
CA GLU A 48 -38.87 -17.41 6.54
C GLU A 48 -40.01 -16.44 6.85
N GLY A 49 -40.66 -15.93 5.79
CA GLY A 49 -41.78 -14.99 5.90
C GLY A 49 -41.38 -13.58 6.36
N LYS A 50 -40.09 -13.28 6.56
CA LYS A 50 -39.65 -11.92 6.88
C LYS A 50 -39.57 -11.05 5.64
N THR A 51 -39.92 -9.80 5.83
CA THR A 51 -39.88 -8.77 4.79
C THR A 51 -38.54 -8.03 4.84
N ILE A 52 -37.84 -7.93 3.71
CA ILE A 52 -36.59 -7.18 3.59
C ILE A 52 -36.70 -6.05 2.57
N HIS A 53 -36.00 -4.95 2.84
CA HIS A 53 -35.82 -3.85 1.90
C HIS A 53 -34.55 -4.09 1.08
N ARG A 54 -34.71 -4.28 -0.23
CA ARG A 54 -33.62 -4.45 -1.17
C ARG A 54 -32.98 -3.11 -1.53
N PHE A 55 -31.79 -3.15 -2.11
CA PHE A 55 -31.03 -1.94 -2.48
C PHE A 55 -31.71 -1.10 -3.56
N ASP A 56 -32.55 -1.71 -4.38
CA ASP A 56 -33.39 -1.07 -5.39
C ASP A 56 -34.68 -0.46 -4.82
N GLY A 57 -34.89 -0.54 -3.49
CA GLY A 57 -36.07 -0.05 -2.80
C GLY A 57 -37.25 -1.02 -2.82
N ALA A 58 -37.14 -2.17 -3.51
CA ALA A 58 -38.18 -3.18 -3.51
C ALA A 58 -38.30 -3.85 -2.14
N ILE A 59 -39.54 -4.11 -1.76
CA ILE A 59 -39.86 -4.89 -0.57
C ILE A 59 -40.04 -6.33 -1.01
N ALA A 60 -39.21 -7.24 -0.49
CA ALA A 60 -39.26 -8.67 -0.82
C ALA A 60 -39.53 -9.48 0.45
N MET A 61 -40.52 -10.37 0.39
CA MET A 61 -40.75 -11.37 1.43
C MET A 61 -39.84 -12.57 1.16
N LEU A 62 -39.13 -13.02 2.20
CA LEU A 62 -38.21 -14.12 2.12
C LEU A 62 -38.95 -15.45 2.19
N HIS A 63 -38.77 -16.26 1.16
CA HIS A 63 -39.17 -17.67 1.11
C HIS A 63 -37.91 -18.50 0.93
N LEU A 64 -37.49 -19.16 2.00
CA LEU A 64 -36.24 -19.90 2.10
C LEU A 64 -36.49 -21.40 2.31
N ARG A 65 -37.71 -21.78 2.69
CA ARG A 65 -38.09 -23.18 2.95
C ARG A 65 -38.19 -23.97 1.64
N GLY A 66 -37.42 -25.06 1.56
CA GLY A 66 -37.46 -26.00 0.43
C GLY A 66 -36.68 -25.54 -0.81
N ASP A 67 -35.98 -24.41 -0.73
CA ASP A 67 -35.17 -23.92 -1.83
C ASP A 67 -33.83 -24.67 -1.96
N THR A 68 -33.35 -24.84 -3.19
CA THR A 68 -32.09 -25.54 -3.46
C THR A 68 -30.90 -24.63 -3.17
N ILE A 69 -30.10 -24.99 -2.17
CA ILE A 69 -28.89 -24.25 -1.80
C ILE A 69 -27.83 -24.43 -2.90
N LYS A 70 -27.50 -23.35 -3.62
CA LYS A 70 -26.36 -23.32 -4.53
C LYS A 70 -25.12 -22.82 -3.80
N LEU A 71 -24.21 -23.74 -3.52
CA LEU A 71 -22.89 -23.42 -3.00
C LEU A 71 -22.05 -22.78 -4.11
N PHE A 72 -21.49 -21.61 -3.84
CA PHE A 72 -20.51 -20.96 -4.70
C PHE A 72 -19.12 -21.16 -4.10
N PRO A 73 -18.42 -22.29 -4.42
CA PRO A 73 -17.07 -22.49 -3.94
C PRO A 73 -16.15 -21.42 -4.53
N MET A 74 -15.10 -21.08 -3.79
CA MET A 74 -14.05 -20.21 -4.32
C MET A 74 -13.44 -20.84 -5.58
N THR A 75 -13.37 -20.07 -6.66
CA THR A 75 -12.62 -20.44 -7.86
C THR A 75 -11.12 -20.57 -7.56
N VAL A 76 -10.36 -21.31 -8.36
CA VAL A 76 -8.89 -21.43 -8.21
C VAL A 76 -8.22 -20.06 -8.15
N LYS A 77 -8.68 -19.10 -8.98
CA LYS A 77 -8.19 -17.71 -8.95
C LYS A 77 -8.43 -17.04 -7.59
N GLN A 78 -9.62 -17.20 -7.02
CA GLN A 78 -9.95 -16.65 -5.69
C GLN A 78 -9.19 -17.37 -4.57
N GLN A 79 -8.97 -18.68 -4.69
CA GLN A 79 -8.17 -19.44 -3.73
C GLN A 79 -6.71 -18.96 -3.70
N ILE A 80 -6.09 -18.79 -4.87
CA ILE A 80 -4.73 -18.25 -4.99
C ILE A 80 -4.67 -16.82 -4.44
N LEU A 81 -5.63 -15.96 -4.82
CA LEU A 81 -5.69 -14.58 -4.32
C LEU A 81 -5.85 -14.55 -2.80
N ASN A 82 -6.69 -15.41 -2.24
CA ASN A 82 -6.93 -15.47 -0.80
C ASN A 82 -5.71 -15.99 -0.03
N ALA A 83 -5.02 -17.01 -0.57
CA ALA A 83 -3.76 -17.50 -0.01
C ALA A 83 -2.68 -16.40 -0.01
N LEU A 84 -2.54 -15.70 -1.14
CA LEU A 84 -1.59 -14.59 -1.25
C LEU A 84 -1.95 -13.43 -0.32
N TYR A 85 -3.24 -13.07 -0.23
CA TYR A 85 -3.72 -12.03 0.68
C TYR A 85 -3.49 -12.41 2.15
N ALA A 86 -3.72 -13.67 2.53
CA ALA A 86 -3.45 -14.17 3.87
C ALA A 86 -1.95 -14.11 4.21
N GLU A 87 -1.09 -14.45 3.25
CA GLU A 87 0.37 -14.42 3.39
C GLU A 87 0.90 -12.97 3.49
N PHE A 88 0.35 -12.05 2.71
CA PHE A 88 0.72 -10.62 2.77
C PHE A 88 0.22 -9.90 4.03
N ASN A 89 -0.95 -10.26 4.56
CA ASN A 89 -1.48 -9.65 5.78
C ASN A 89 -0.87 -10.21 7.07
N HIS A 90 -0.16 -11.33 6.99
CA HIS A 90 0.66 -11.86 8.07
C HIS A 90 2.14 -11.88 7.66
N PRO A 91 2.78 -10.71 7.48
CA PRO A 91 4.21 -10.66 7.22
C PRO A 91 4.94 -11.28 8.42
N GLY A 92 5.59 -12.43 8.19
CA GLY A 92 6.23 -13.22 9.26
C GLY A 92 5.46 -14.46 9.71
N ALA A 93 4.39 -14.87 9.00
CA ALA A 93 3.89 -16.23 9.14
C ALA A 93 5.06 -17.22 8.92
N VAL A 94 5.12 -18.25 9.77
CA VAL A 94 6.27 -19.16 9.97
C VAL A 94 6.89 -19.67 8.65
N VAL A 95 6.10 -19.85 7.59
CA VAL A 95 6.53 -20.50 6.36
C VAL A 95 7.61 -19.70 5.60
N PRO A 96 7.40 -18.47 5.10
CA PRO A 96 8.45 -17.73 4.40
C PRO A 96 9.67 -17.41 5.29
N GLY A 97 9.45 -17.16 6.59
CA GLY A 97 10.53 -16.91 7.54
C GLY A 97 11.44 -18.12 7.74
N VAL A 98 10.87 -19.29 8.02
CA VAL A 98 11.62 -20.54 8.20
C VAL A 98 12.29 -20.96 6.89
N VAL A 99 11.60 -20.86 5.76
CA VAL A 99 12.18 -21.17 4.44
C VAL A 99 13.38 -20.26 4.15
N GLY A 100 13.27 -18.97 4.42
CA GLY A 100 14.38 -18.03 4.29
C GLY A 100 15.58 -18.39 5.16
N VAL A 101 15.35 -18.69 6.45
CA VAL A 101 16.41 -19.11 7.38
C VAL A 101 17.09 -20.40 6.90
N VAL A 102 16.31 -21.39 6.46
CA VAL A 102 16.86 -22.64 5.91
C VAL A 102 17.73 -22.37 4.69
N PHE A 103 17.30 -21.52 3.74
CA PHE A 103 18.12 -21.17 2.58
C PHE A 103 19.40 -20.43 2.95
N VAL A 104 19.36 -19.53 3.94
CA VAL A 104 20.57 -18.84 4.44
C VAL A 104 21.54 -19.83 5.07
N LEU A 105 21.05 -20.75 5.89
CA LEU A 105 21.88 -21.79 6.51
C LEU A 105 22.51 -22.71 5.45
N LEU A 106 21.74 -23.11 4.43
CA LEU A 106 22.25 -23.90 3.30
C LEU A 106 23.32 -23.15 2.51
N ALA A 107 23.14 -21.85 2.28
CA ALA A 107 24.13 -21.02 1.59
C ALA A 107 25.44 -20.93 2.39
N ILE A 108 25.36 -20.70 3.71
CA ILE A 108 26.54 -20.66 4.59
C ILE A 108 27.24 -22.02 4.60
N PHE A 109 26.47 -23.12 4.72
CA PHE A 109 27.02 -24.47 4.68
C PHE A 109 27.76 -24.77 3.35
N ALA A 110 27.16 -24.38 2.22
CA ALA A 110 27.79 -24.52 0.91
C ALA A 110 29.08 -23.69 0.79
N PHE A 111 29.09 -22.45 1.29
CA PHE A 111 30.30 -21.61 1.28
C PHE A 111 31.42 -22.12 2.18
N ASN A 112 31.08 -22.84 3.26
CA ASN A 112 32.08 -23.48 4.12
C ASN A 112 32.70 -24.74 3.47
N LEU A 113 31.95 -25.43 2.60
CA LEU A 113 32.45 -26.60 1.85
C LEU A 113 33.31 -26.22 0.64
N LEU A 114 33.04 -25.08 0.04
CA LEU A 114 33.80 -24.56 -1.11
C LEU A 114 35.04 -23.80 -0.61
N PRO A 115 36.22 -23.93 -1.25
CA PRO A 115 37.41 -23.14 -0.95
C PRO A 115 37.21 -21.68 -1.39
N THR A 116 36.40 -20.93 -0.63
CA THR A 116 35.99 -19.58 -1.00
C THR A 116 37.01 -18.53 -0.58
N ARG A 117 37.23 -17.52 -1.43
CA ARG A 117 38.09 -16.38 -1.11
C ARG A 117 37.25 -15.25 -0.50
N PHE A 118 37.46 -14.93 0.77
CA PHE A 118 36.72 -13.84 1.43
C PHE A 118 36.84 -12.47 0.73
N ALA A 119 37.99 -12.19 0.09
CA ALA A 119 38.18 -10.98 -0.71
C ALA A 119 37.14 -10.86 -1.85
N ALA A 120 36.75 -11.98 -2.47
CA ALA A 120 35.75 -12.02 -3.51
C ALA A 120 34.33 -11.72 -3.00
N LEU A 121 33.99 -12.17 -1.79
CA LEU A 121 32.75 -11.80 -1.12
C LEU A 121 32.68 -10.29 -0.85
N VAL A 122 33.79 -9.69 -0.41
CA VAL A 122 33.88 -8.23 -0.20
C VAL A 122 33.68 -7.48 -1.51
N LEU A 123 34.24 -7.97 -2.63
CA LEU A 123 34.00 -7.38 -3.95
C LEU A 123 32.51 -7.44 -4.34
N ILE A 124 31.86 -8.59 -4.18
CA ILE A 124 30.43 -8.75 -4.46
C ILE A 124 29.58 -7.79 -3.60
N LEU A 125 29.86 -7.70 -2.29
CA LEU A 125 29.20 -6.74 -1.41
C LEU A 125 29.45 -5.29 -1.85
N GLY A 126 30.68 -4.98 -2.27
CA GLY A 126 31.04 -3.67 -2.84
C GLY A 126 30.23 -3.33 -4.08
N ALA A 127 29.93 -4.30 -4.95
CA ALA A 127 29.09 -4.08 -6.12
C ALA A 127 27.67 -3.64 -5.75
N PHE A 128 27.06 -4.24 -4.71
CA PHE A 128 25.75 -3.80 -4.19
C PHE A 128 25.79 -2.37 -3.66
N VAL A 129 26.88 -1.99 -2.98
CA VAL A 129 27.07 -0.61 -2.53
C VAL A 129 27.12 0.33 -3.73
N LEU A 130 27.89 0.00 -4.78
CA LEU A 130 27.96 0.80 -6.01
C LEU A 130 26.60 0.95 -6.70
N PHE A 131 25.81 -0.14 -6.80
CA PHE A 131 24.45 -0.07 -7.32
C PHE A 131 23.56 0.88 -6.51
N GLY A 132 23.67 0.86 -5.19
CA GLY A 132 22.96 1.80 -4.33
C GLY A 132 23.43 3.25 -4.49
N LEU A 133 24.75 3.46 -4.65
CA LEU A 133 25.35 4.78 -4.83
C LEU A 133 24.99 5.41 -6.18
N GLU A 134 24.86 4.63 -7.25
CA GLU A 134 24.42 5.10 -8.57
C GLU A 134 23.10 5.89 -8.49
N ILE A 135 22.17 5.44 -7.62
CA ILE A 135 20.86 6.07 -7.47
C ILE A 135 20.93 7.39 -6.68
N LYS A 136 21.92 7.51 -5.78
CA LYS A 136 22.12 8.73 -5.00
C LYS A 136 22.85 9.81 -5.82
N PHE A 137 23.84 9.41 -6.60
CA PHE A 137 24.73 10.33 -7.31
C PHE A 137 24.42 10.49 -8.81
N ALA A 138 23.44 9.77 -9.35
CA ALA A 138 22.96 9.86 -10.74
C ALA A 138 24.12 9.96 -11.76
N THR A 139 25.06 9.03 -11.65
CA THR A 139 26.32 8.98 -12.41
C THR A 139 26.14 8.52 -13.86
N HIS A 140 24.92 8.57 -14.40
CA HIS A 140 24.58 8.15 -15.77
C HIS A 140 24.98 6.69 -16.08
N GLY A 141 25.01 5.83 -15.06
CA GLY A 141 25.33 4.42 -15.16
C GLY A 141 26.79 4.06 -14.90
N ALA A 142 27.67 5.01 -14.58
CA ALA A 142 29.10 4.73 -14.37
C ALA A 142 29.36 3.85 -13.12
N LEU A 143 28.72 4.14 -11.98
CA LEU A 143 28.82 3.29 -10.79
C LEU A 143 28.08 1.96 -11.01
N GLY A 144 26.99 1.97 -11.79
CA GLY A 144 26.31 0.76 -12.24
C GLY A 144 27.23 -0.18 -13.02
N LEU A 145 27.91 0.33 -14.05
CA LEU A 145 28.86 -0.46 -14.84
C LEU A 145 30.04 -0.93 -13.99
N GLY A 146 30.59 -0.06 -13.14
CA GLY A 146 31.64 -0.41 -12.19
C GLY A 146 31.19 -1.53 -11.24
N GLY A 147 29.95 -1.48 -10.75
CA GLY A 147 29.34 -2.53 -9.93
C GLY A 147 29.26 -3.86 -10.68
N VAL A 148 28.87 -3.87 -11.96
CA VAL A 148 28.86 -5.08 -12.79
C VAL A 148 30.26 -5.67 -12.93
N VAL A 149 31.26 -4.85 -13.26
CA VAL A 149 32.65 -5.29 -13.43
C VAL A 149 33.17 -5.89 -12.13
N ILE A 150 32.98 -5.20 -11.00
CA ILE A 150 33.40 -5.68 -9.68
C ILE A 150 32.68 -6.98 -9.31
N MET A 151 31.38 -7.11 -9.61
CA MET A 151 30.61 -8.32 -9.33
C MET A 151 31.09 -9.51 -10.17
N VAL A 152 31.41 -9.30 -11.45
CA VAL A 152 31.96 -10.34 -12.32
C VAL A 152 33.34 -10.80 -11.82
N ILE A 153 34.21 -9.87 -11.46
CA ILE A 153 35.54 -10.19 -10.89
C ILE A 153 35.37 -10.93 -9.56
N GLY A 154 34.49 -10.46 -8.69
CA GLY A 154 34.14 -11.14 -7.44
C GLY A 154 33.65 -12.56 -7.68
N ALA A 155 32.69 -12.76 -8.59
CA ALA A 155 32.18 -14.09 -8.93
C ALA A 155 33.27 -15.03 -9.47
N LEU A 156 34.15 -14.54 -10.36
CA LEU A 156 35.27 -15.30 -10.91
C LEU A 156 36.29 -15.73 -9.84
N LEU A 157 36.55 -14.86 -8.87
CA LEU A 157 37.50 -15.12 -7.79
C LEU A 157 36.86 -15.84 -6.59
N LEU A 158 35.55 -16.07 -6.61
CA LEU A 158 34.80 -16.55 -5.44
C LEU A 158 35.24 -17.94 -5.00
N VAL A 159 35.46 -18.86 -5.95
CA VAL A 159 35.78 -20.27 -5.68
C VAL A 159 37.18 -20.60 -6.19
N ASP A 160 38.07 -20.96 -5.27
CA ASP A 160 39.44 -21.37 -5.55
C ASP A 160 39.59 -22.89 -5.56
N GLY A 161 38.90 -23.53 -6.50
CA GLY A 161 38.90 -24.98 -6.63
C GLY A 161 40.25 -25.56 -7.10
N PRO A 162 40.66 -26.75 -6.61
CA PRO A 162 41.87 -27.44 -7.05
C PRO A 162 41.78 -27.93 -8.49
N ILE A 163 40.56 -28.17 -9.00
CA ILE A 163 40.29 -28.55 -10.38
C ILE A 163 39.56 -27.41 -11.13
N PRO A 164 39.83 -27.21 -12.44
CA PRO A 164 39.21 -26.14 -13.23
C PRO A 164 37.68 -26.16 -13.24
N GLU A 165 37.05 -27.33 -13.13
CA GLU A 165 35.60 -27.52 -13.16
C GLU A 165 34.91 -26.99 -11.90
N MET A 166 35.63 -26.88 -10.77
CA MET A 166 35.12 -26.28 -9.54
C MET A 166 35.16 -24.74 -9.57
N ARG A 167 35.90 -24.15 -10.51
CA ARG A 167 36.05 -22.69 -10.62
C ARG A 167 34.88 -22.10 -11.38
N VAL A 168 34.53 -20.86 -11.04
CA VAL A 168 33.49 -20.12 -11.76
C VAL A 168 34.03 -19.74 -13.15
N LYS A 169 33.35 -20.20 -14.20
CA LYS A 169 33.70 -19.85 -15.58
C LYS A 169 33.21 -18.44 -15.90
N LEU A 170 33.89 -17.76 -16.82
CA LEU A 170 33.50 -16.41 -17.27
C LEU A 170 32.06 -16.37 -17.81
N ALA A 171 31.66 -17.38 -18.59
CA ALA A 171 30.31 -17.48 -19.11
C ALA A 171 29.26 -17.54 -17.99
N THR A 172 29.49 -18.35 -16.95
CA THR A 172 28.58 -18.44 -15.80
C THR A 172 28.59 -17.15 -14.98
N ALA A 173 29.75 -16.53 -14.78
CA ALA A 173 29.86 -15.26 -14.06
C ALA A 173 29.06 -14.15 -14.76
N LEU A 174 29.19 -14.02 -16.09
CA LEU A 174 28.45 -13.04 -16.89
C LEU A 174 26.95 -13.35 -16.94
N ALA A 175 26.59 -14.62 -17.15
CA ALA A 175 25.19 -15.05 -17.24
C ALA A 175 24.41 -14.81 -15.94
N VAL A 176 25.06 -14.86 -14.79
CA VAL A 176 24.44 -14.53 -13.50
C VAL A 176 24.55 -13.03 -13.22
N SER A 177 25.72 -12.43 -13.43
CA SER A 177 25.97 -11.06 -12.97
C SER A 177 25.18 -10.01 -13.77
N ILE A 178 25.05 -10.17 -15.08
CA ILE A 178 24.38 -9.18 -15.93
C ILE A 178 22.87 -9.10 -15.62
N PRO A 179 22.09 -10.20 -15.66
CA PRO A 179 20.67 -10.15 -15.33
C PRO A 179 20.43 -9.71 -13.88
N PHE A 180 21.26 -10.17 -12.95
CA PHE A 180 21.15 -9.79 -11.56
C PHE A 180 21.37 -8.28 -11.35
N ALA A 181 22.37 -7.70 -11.99
CA ALA A 181 22.61 -6.26 -11.94
C ALA A 181 21.45 -5.46 -12.56
N LEU A 182 20.91 -5.90 -13.69
CA LEU A 182 19.77 -5.26 -14.34
C LEU A 182 18.53 -5.28 -13.44
N ILE A 183 18.17 -6.45 -12.90
CA ILE A 183 17.02 -6.62 -12.01
C ILE A 183 17.21 -5.80 -10.73
N THR A 184 18.38 -5.87 -10.09
CA THR A 184 18.66 -5.13 -8.85
C THR A 184 18.58 -3.63 -9.07
N THR A 185 19.19 -3.12 -10.15
CA THR A 185 19.14 -1.69 -10.49
C THR A 185 17.71 -1.24 -10.78
N PHE A 186 16.94 -2.05 -11.52
CA PHE A 186 15.52 -1.78 -11.80
C PHE A 186 14.69 -1.75 -10.52
N LEU A 187 14.76 -2.79 -9.68
CA LEU A 187 14.00 -2.89 -8.44
C LEU A 187 14.37 -1.78 -7.45
N MET A 188 15.66 -1.46 -7.33
CA MET A 188 16.12 -0.42 -6.42
C MET A 188 15.70 0.98 -6.91
N THR A 189 15.66 1.20 -8.23
CA THR A 189 15.08 2.42 -8.83
C THR A 189 13.60 2.54 -8.50
N VAL A 190 12.82 1.47 -8.66
CA VAL A 190 11.39 1.46 -8.31
C VAL A 190 11.19 1.67 -6.82
N ALA A 191 11.92 0.96 -5.96
CA ALA A 191 11.81 1.04 -4.51
C ALA A 191 12.16 2.44 -3.99
N LEU A 192 13.23 3.05 -4.51
CA LEU A 192 13.61 4.41 -4.12
C LEU A 192 12.66 5.45 -4.70
N ARG A 193 12.15 5.28 -5.93
CA ARG A 193 11.12 6.16 -6.49
C ARG A 193 9.82 6.08 -5.68
N ALA A 194 9.43 4.89 -5.22
CA ALA A 194 8.30 4.70 -4.33
C ALA A 194 8.52 5.40 -2.97
N ARG A 195 9.74 5.32 -2.41
CA ARG A 195 10.10 6.02 -1.17
C ARG A 195 10.24 7.54 -1.33
N ARG A 196 10.67 8.01 -2.50
CA ARG A 196 10.80 9.44 -2.83
C ARG A 196 9.50 10.08 -3.28
N ASN A 197 8.50 9.29 -3.66
CA ASN A 197 7.19 9.82 -3.97
C ASN A 197 6.66 10.47 -2.69
N LYS A 198 6.55 11.81 -2.74
CA LYS A 198 5.98 12.63 -1.69
C LYS A 198 4.63 12.02 -1.32
N VAL A 199 4.39 11.80 -0.03
CA VAL A 199 3.13 11.25 0.47
C VAL A 199 2.02 12.20 0.00
N GLN A 200 1.32 11.83 -1.06
CA GLN A 200 0.23 12.63 -1.63
C GLN A 200 -1.10 12.37 -0.92
N THR A 201 -1.09 11.50 0.10
CA THR A 201 -2.25 11.13 0.89
C THR A 201 -2.22 11.86 2.25
N GLY A 202 -3.37 12.34 2.69
CA GLY A 202 -3.52 13.03 3.97
C GLY A 202 -3.06 14.50 3.95
N VAL A 203 -2.76 15.03 5.14
CA VAL A 203 -2.51 16.46 5.41
C VAL A 203 -1.41 17.06 4.51
N GLN A 204 -0.36 16.29 4.19
CA GLN A 204 0.76 16.74 3.37
C GLN A 204 0.41 16.93 1.88
N GLY A 205 -0.67 16.28 1.40
CA GLY A 205 -1.17 16.43 0.04
C GLY A 205 -2.06 17.67 -0.17
N LEU A 206 -2.54 18.26 0.91
CA LEU A 206 -3.37 19.48 0.91
C LEU A 206 -2.51 20.75 0.83
N LEU A 207 -1.29 20.72 1.39
CA LEU A 207 -0.36 21.85 1.40
C LEU A 207 0.06 22.24 -0.03
N GLY A 208 -0.13 23.52 -0.36
CA GLY A 208 0.20 24.09 -1.67
C GLY A 208 -0.87 23.89 -2.75
N GLN A 209 -1.96 23.19 -2.47
CA GLN A 209 -3.08 23.08 -3.40
C GLN A 209 -3.89 24.38 -3.48
N ILE A 210 -4.61 24.54 -4.59
CA ILE A 210 -5.51 25.68 -4.81
C ILE A 210 -6.93 25.24 -4.44
N ALA A 211 -7.54 25.97 -3.51
CA ALA A 211 -8.94 25.83 -3.13
C ALA A 211 -9.77 27.02 -3.67
N LEU A 212 -11.05 26.79 -3.92
CA LEU A 212 -11.98 27.83 -4.36
C LEU A 212 -12.83 28.29 -3.18
N VAL A 213 -12.95 29.60 -2.96
CA VAL A 213 -13.74 30.13 -1.84
C VAL A 213 -15.23 29.91 -2.11
N SER A 214 -15.90 29.09 -1.29
CA SER A 214 -17.34 28.83 -1.40
C SER A 214 -18.16 29.72 -0.45
N MET A 215 -17.57 30.13 0.68
CA MET A 215 -18.14 31.09 1.63
C MET A 215 -17.06 32.14 1.96
N PRO A 216 -17.39 33.45 1.99
CA PRO A 216 -16.38 34.49 2.12
C PRO A 216 -15.58 34.32 3.41
N LEU A 217 -14.26 34.54 3.32
CA LEU A 217 -13.30 34.35 4.41
C LEU A 217 -13.05 35.69 5.10
N ALA A 218 -13.53 35.87 6.33
CA ALA A 218 -13.26 37.06 7.14
C ALA A 218 -13.50 36.85 8.66
N PRO A 219 -12.53 36.32 9.43
CA PRO A 219 -11.33 35.60 9.02
C PRO A 219 -11.61 34.13 8.68
N GLU A 220 -12.73 33.59 9.16
CA GLU A 220 -13.19 32.22 8.91
C GLU A 220 -14.17 32.17 7.74
N GLY A 221 -14.21 31.02 7.07
CA GLY A 221 -15.09 30.76 5.94
C GLY A 221 -14.96 29.30 5.48
N LYS A 222 -15.41 29.04 4.25
CA LYS A 222 -15.35 27.70 3.66
C LYS A 222 -14.75 27.77 2.27
N VAL A 223 -13.95 26.75 1.97
CA VAL A 223 -13.32 26.56 0.67
C VAL A 223 -13.64 25.18 0.15
N GLU A 224 -13.69 25.05 -1.17
CA GLU A 224 -13.84 23.78 -1.86
C GLU A 224 -12.49 23.35 -2.42
N LEU A 225 -12.03 22.17 -2.01
CA LEU A 225 -10.75 21.61 -2.38
C LEU A 225 -10.96 20.14 -2.78
N MET A 226 -10.61 19.79 -4.01
CA MET A 226 -10.77 18.43 -4.56
C MET A 226 -12.19 17.86 -4.43
N GLY A 227 -13.22 18.72 -4.47
CA GLY A 227 -14.64 18.32 -4.35
C GLY A 227 -15.14 18.16 -2.91
N GLU A 228 -14.31 18.49 -1.91
CA GLU A 228 -14.66 18.49 -0.50
C GLU A 228 -14.77 19.92 0.05
N THR A 229 -15.70 20.16 0.97
CA THR A 229 -15.85 21.45 1.66
C THR A 229 -15.04 21.46 2.95
N TRP A 230 -14.08 22.38 3.04
CA TRP A 230 -13.19 22.54 4.18
C TRP A 230 -13.44 23.87 4.89
N ASN A 231 -13.30 23.88 6.22
CA ASN A 231 -13.23 25.12 6.99
C ASN A 231 -11.87 25.75 6.72
N ALA A 232 -11.85 27.06 6.46
CA ALA A 232 -10.59 27.76 6.20
C ALA A 232 -10.52 29.10 6.92
N VAL A 233 -9.30 29.52 7.22
CA VAL A 233 -8.95 30.82 7.82
C VAL A 233 -8.02 31.55 6.86
N SER A 234 -8.29 32.82 6.63
CA SER A 234 -7.43 33.71 5.85
C SER A 234 -7.08 34.95 6.66
N SER A 235 -5.82 35.38 6.60
CA SER A 235 -5.33 36.61 7.21
C SER A 235 -5.86 37.88 6.53
N SER A 236 -6.28 37.77 5.25
CA SER A 236 -6.91 38.85 4.48
C SER A 236 -8.34 38.47 4.07
N PRO A 237 -9.29 39.43 3.97
CA PRO A 237 -10.63 39.16 3.49
C PRO A 237 -10.62 38.62 2.06
N VAL A 238 -11.28 37.48 1.81
CA VAL A 238 -11.40 36.89 0.47
C VAL A 238 -12.85 36.62 0.11
N GLY A 239 -13.29 37.13 -1.03
CA GLY A 239 -14.65 36.95 -1.55
C GLY A 239 -14.89 35.56 -2.16
N VAL A 240 -16.17 35.21 -2.30
CA VAL A 240 -16.61 33.95 -2.94
C VAL A 240 -16.12 33.88 -4.39
N GLY A 241 -15.68 32.69 -4.81
CA GLY A 241 -15.17 32.41 -6.16
C GLY A 241 -13.69 32.71 -6.37
N ALA A 242 -13.01 33.32 -5.39
CA ALA A 242 -11.57 33.54 -5.45
C ALA A 242 -10.79 32.23 -5.29
N ARG A 243 -9.56 32.22 -5.81
CA ARG A 243 -8.60 31.11 -5.63
C ARG A 243 -7.65 31.44 -4.48
N VAL A 244 -7.53 30.50 -3.55
CA VAL A 244 -6.66 30.60 -2.39
C VAL A 244 -5.75 29.39 -2.32
N ARG A 245 -4.51 29.59 -1.86
CA ARG A 245 -3.52 28.51 -1.72
C ARG A 245 -3.42 28.09 -0.27
N VAL A 246 -3.45 26.78 -0.02
CA VAL A 246 -3.30 26.20 1.32
C VAL A 246 -1.85 26.32 1.77
N HIS A 247 -1.62 27.03 2.88
CA HIS A 247 -0.29 27.22 3.48
C HIS A 247 -0.04 26.28 4.67
N ALA A 248 -1.07 26.03 5.48
CA ALA A 248 -1.00 25.10 6.61
C ALA A 248 -2.33 24.36 6.82
N VAL A 249 -2.28 23.26 7.57
CA VAL A 249 -3.45 22.47 7.96
C VAL A 249 -3.40 22.22 9.46
N ASN A 250 -4.39 22.75 10.18
CA ASN A 250 -4.55 22.60 11.61
C ASN A 250 -5.80 21.75 11.90
N GLY A 251 -5.62 20.43 12.02
CA GLY A 251 -6.73 19.50 12.22
C GLY A 251 -7.69 19.46 11.03
N LEU A 252 -8.90 19.99 11.20
CA LEU A 252 -9.95 20.08 10.16
C LEU A 252 -10.10 21.51 9.59
N GLN A 253 -9.15 22.40 9.86
CA GLN A 253 -9.13 23.78 9.40
C GLN A 253 -7.90 24.05 8.52
N LEU A 254 -8.10 24.69 7.36
CA LEU A 254 -7.04 25.06 6.43
C LEU A 254 -6.65 26.53 6.64
N GLU A 255 -5.36 26.83 6.72
CA GLU A 255 -4.87 28.21 6.61
C GLU A 255 -4.58 28.49 5.14
N VAL A 256 -5.21 29.52 4.59
CA VAL A 256 -5.17 29.83 3.17
C VAL A 256 -4.78 31.28 2.93
N GLU A 257 -4.03 31.52 1.86
CA GLU A 257 -3.66 32.87 1.43
C GLU A 257 -4.18 33.13 0.01
N PRO A 258 -4.53 34.39 -0.34
CA PRO A 258 -4.93 34.73 -1.70
C PRO A 258 -3.81 34.42 -2.70
N GLU A 259 -4.14 33.73 -3.78
CA GLU A 259 -3.19 33.59 -4.89
C GLU A 259 -3.11 34.93 -5.63
N SER A 260 -2.03 35.67 -5.42
CA SER A 260 -1.78 36.96 -6.08
C SER A 260 -1.88 36.78 -7.60
N GLN A 261 -2.94 37.30 -8.20
CA GLN A 261 -3.09 37.34 -9.65
C GLN A 261 -2.00 38.26 -10.21
N ILE A 262 -1.04 37.70 -10.95
CA ILE A 262 -0.20 38.49 -11.86
C ILE A 262 -1.17 39.07 -12.90
N PRO A 263 -1.29 40.41 -13.04
CA PRO A 263 -2.19 40.98 -14.02
C PRO A 263 -1.72 40.60 -15.42
N VAL A 264 -2.58 39.92 -16.18
CA VAL A 264 -2.39 39.67 -17.60
C VAL A 264 -2.41 41.02 -18.30
N VAL A 265 -1.23 41.54 -18.62
CA VAL A 265 -1.07 42.69 -19.53
C VAL A 265 -1.66 42.28 -20.87
N LYS A 266 -2.84 42.82 -21.20
CA LYS A 266 -3.36 42.78 -22.57
C LYS A 266 -2.41 43.60 -23.45
N LEU A 267 -1.60 42.92 -24.24
CA LEU A 267 -0.95 43.55 -25.39
C LEU A 267 -2.07 43.96 -26.34
N THR A 268 -2.18 45.28 -26.56
CA THR A 268 -3.06 45.89 -27.57
C THR A 268 -2.24 46.14 -28.82
#